data_AF-A0A2V9B7Q5-F1
#
_entry.id   AF-A0A2V9B7Q5-F1
#
_cell.length_a   1.000
_cell.length_b   1.000
_cell.length_c   1.000
_cell.angle_alpha   90.00
_cell.angle_beta   90.00
_cell.angle_gamma   90.00
#
_symmetry.space_group_name_H-M   'P 1'
#
loop_
_entity.id
_entity.type
_entity.pdbx_description
1 polymer ?
#
loop_
_entity_poly.entity_id
_entity_poly.type
_entity_poly.pdbx_seq_one_letter_code
_entity_poly.pdbx_strand_id
1 'polypeptide(L)'
;MTALGSYSWSHCIDYGSENYYITPRRGNCDFDVRHNLSAAFSYDLPNMGHNGFAKAVLSHWGVDNRFTARSAFPVFLQGNLIYDPATAQQIESGENLVSGQPIYLYGANCTSVLQGLGDLAPGKGCPGGRAVNPCALVPVGGSPNQGCPANPTILGLAPRNFVRGFDGVQMNLAVRREFPIHESLKVQFRAEAFNVFNHPNFGNISTNGSNFGQATATLANSLGVLSPLYQMGGPRSMQFALKLLF
;
A
#
# COMPACT_ATOMS: atom_id res chain seq x y z
N MET A 1 27.21 -7.06 -14.96
CA MET A 1 25.95 -6.44 -14.51
C MET A 1 24.80 -7.28 -15.04
N THR A 2 23.87 -7.65 -14.18
CA THR A 2 22.61 -8.30 -14.56
C THR A 2 21.45 -7.45 -14.07
N ALA A 3 20.42 -7.29 -14.90
CA ALA A 3 19.21 -6.57 -14.55
C ALA A 3 18.01 -7.32 -15.11
N LEU A 4 16.94 -7.38 -14.32
CA LEU A 4 15.70 -8.07 -14.64
C LEU A 4 14.55 -7.17 -14.23
N GLY A 5 13.50 -7.13 -15.05
CA GLY A 5 12.30 -6.36 -14.77
C GLY A 5 11.09 -7.04 -15.37
N SER A 6 10.00 -7.05 -14.62
CA SER A 6 8.68 -7.43 -15.09
C SER A 6 7.69 -6.33 -14.75
N TYR A 7 6.85 -6.00 -15.71
CA TYR A 7 5.73 -5.09 -15.54
C TYR A 7 4.48 -5.78 -16.06
N SER A 8 3.43 -5.78 -15.25
CA SER A 8 2.11 -6.22 -15.66
C SER A 8 1.11 -5.08 -15.51
N TRP A 9 0.26 -4.98 -16.53
CA TRP A 9 -0.97 -4.20 -16.46
C TRP A 9 -2.15 -5.15 -16.58
N SER A 10 -3.15 -4.96 -15.73
CA SER A 10 -4.41 -5.69 -15.82
C SER A 10 -5.56 -4.79 -15.39
N HIS A 11 -6.75 -5.06 -15.91
CA HIS A 11 -7.97 -4.41 -15.44
C HIS A 11 -9.05 -5.47 -15.31
N CYS A 12 -9.50 -5.71 -14.08
CA CYS A 12 -10.53 -6.69 -13.79
C CYS A 12 -11.88 -6.01 -13.55
N ILE A 13 -12.92 -6.50 -14.23
CA ILE A 13 -14.32 -6.10 -14.05
C ILE A 13 -15.16 -7.36 -13.84
N ASP A 14 -16.01 -7.34 -12.82
CA ASP A 14 -16.99 -8.40 -12.57
C ASP A 14 -18.29 -7.80 -11.99
N TYR A 15 -19.25 -8.65 -11.60
CA TYR A 15 -20.48 -8.24 -10.91
C TYR A 15 -20.46 -8.45 -9.38
N GLY A 16 -19.41 -9.08 -8.87
CA GLY A 16 -19.13 -9.36 -7.45
C GLY A 16 -17.94 -10.32 -7.36
N SER A 17 -17.04 -10.12 -6.39
CA SER A 17 -15.87 -10.99 -6.20
C SER A 17 -15.98 -11.81 -4.91
N GLU A 18 -15.73 -11.22 -3.73
CA GLU A 18 -15.68 -11.97 -2.46
C GLU A 18 -17.00 -11.97 -1.68
N ASN A 19 -17.92 -11.05 -2.00
CA ASN A 19 -19.10 -10.79 -1.18
C ASN A 19 -20.36 -11.31 -1.89
N TYR A 20 -20.98 -12.37 -1.36
CA TYR A 20 -22.17 -12.99 -1.97
C TYR A 20 -23.50 -12.36 -1.52
N TYR A 21 -23.46 -11.49 -0.52
CA TYR A 21 -24.61 -10.76 0.01
C TYR A 21 -24.95 -9.47 -0.76
N ILE A 22 -24.14 -9.12 -1.77
CA ILE A 22 -24.34 -7.90 -2.56
C ILE A 22 -25.21 -8.19 -3.78
N THR A 23 -26.04 -7.23 -4.15
CA THR A 23 -26.69 -7.24 -5.46
C THR A 23 -25.59 -7.21 -6.53
N PRO A 24 -25.62 -8.08 -7.56
CA PRO A 24 -24.62 -8.09 -8.62
C PRO A 24 -24.55 -6.73 -9.32
N ARG A 25 -23.48 -5.96 -9.07
CA ARG A 25 -23.25 -4.63 -9.65
C ARG A 25 -21.95 -4.65 -10.40
N ARG A 26 -21.97 -4.28 -11.70
CA ARG A 26 -20.76 -4.23 -12.52
C ARG A 26 -19.79 -3.18 -11.99
N GLY A 27 -18.54 -3.56 -11.73
CA GLY A 27 -17.49 -2.64 -11.27
C GLY A 27 -16.10 -3.29 -11.26
N ASN A 28 -15.10 -2.59 -10.71
CA ASN A 28 -13.73 -3.15 -10.63
C ASN A 28 -13.70 -4.33 -9.65
N CYS A 29 -13.03 -5.43 -9.96
CA CYS A 29 -12.92 -6.57 -9.03
C CYS A 29 -12.22 -6.15 -7.72
N ASP A 30 -12.45 -6.88 -6.62
CA ASP A 30 -11.89 -6.58 -5.28
C ASP A 30 -10.34 -6.57 -5.26
N PHE A 31 -9.71 -7.32 -6.18
CA PHE A 31 -8.26 -7.45 -6.33
C PHE A 31 -7.70 -6.72 -7.57
N ASP A 32 -8.43 -5.76 -8.15
CA ASP A 32 -8.01 -5.04 -9.36
C ASP A 32 -6.80 -4.12 -9.12
N VAL A 33 -5.57 -4.63 -9.29
CA VAL A 33 -4.33 -3.85 -9.27
C VAL A 33 -3.87 -3.59 -10.70
N ARG A 34 -3.92 -2.32 -11.13
CA ARG A 34 -3.69 -1.96 -12.53
C ARG A 34 -2.25 -1.97 -12.98
N HIS A 35 -1.33 -1.63 -12.09
CA HIS A 35 0.09 -1.55 -12.42
C HIS A 35 0.86 -2.33 -11.37
N ASN A 36 1.70 -3.25 -11.81
CA ASN A 36 2.61 -3.97 -10.94
C ASN A 36 3.97 -4.10 -11.62
N LEU A 37 4.99 -3.54 -10.98
CA LEU A 37 6.36 -3.51 -11.45
C LEU A 37 7.24 -4.21 -10.40
N SER A 38 8.02 -5.18 -10.85
CA SER A 38 9.10 -5.79 -10.08
C SER A 38 10.38 -5.69 -10.88
N ALA A 39 11.40 -5.06 -10.30
CA ALA A 39 12.71 -4.92 -10.91
C ALA A 39 13.80 -5.35 -9.93
N ALA A 40 14.89 -5.86 -10.46
CA ALA A 40 16.07 -6.22 -9.70
C ALA A 40 17.32 -5.97 -10.54
N PHE A 41 18.41 -5.60 -9.89
CA PHE A 41 19.71 -5.57 -10.53
C PHE A 41 20.78 -6.11 -9.59
N SER A 42 21.84 -6.66 -10.20
CA SER A 42 23.04 -7.10 -9.50
C SER A 42 24.27 -6.66 -10.28
N TYR A 43 25.24 -6.10 -9.56
CA TYR A 43 26.48 -5.61 -10.14
C TYR A 43 27.67 -5.88 -9.23
N ASP A 44 28.67 -6.61 -9.74
CA ASP A 44 30.00 -6.66 -9.14
C ASP A 44 30.77 -5.41 -9.54
N LEU A 45 31.23 -4.67 -8.53
CA LEU A 45 32.01 -3.46 -8.74
C LEU A 45 33.41 -3.82 -9.25
N PRO A 46 33.99 -3.01 -10.15
CA PRO A 46 35.35 -3.21 -10.59
C PRO A 46 36.31 -3.04 -9.41
N ASN A 47 37.36 -3.85 -9.37
CA ASN A 47 38.40 -3.71 -8.36
C ASN A 47 39.11 -2.36 -8.54
N MET A 48 39.20 -1.60 -7.45
CA MET A 48 39.86 -0.29 -7.44
C MET A 48 41.04 -0.26 -6.45
N GLY A 49 42.00 0.64 -6.70
CA GLY A 49 43.16 0.88 -5.82
C GLY A 49 44.50 0.48 -6.43
N HIS A 50 45.48 1.37 -6.34
CA HIS A 50 46.84 1.17 -6.89
C HIS A 50 47.84 0.62 -5.87
N ASN A 51 47.58 0.74 -4.57
CA ASN A 51 48.43 0.22 -3.49
C ASN A 51 47.74 -0.94 -2.74
N GLY A 52 48.53 -1.74 -2.01
CA GLY A 52 48.04 -2.98 -1.38
C GLY A 52 46.87 -2.77 -0.42
N PHE A 53 46.90 -1.69 0.37
CA PHE A 53 45.81 -1.35 1.29
C PHE A 53 44.53 -0.90 0.56
N ALA A 54 44.63 0.02 -0.41
CA ALA A 54 43.47 0.48 -1.17
C ALA A 54 42.85 -0.66 -1.96
N LYS A 55 43.66 -1.52 -2.58
CA LYS A 55 43.18 -2.71 -3.28
C LYS A 55 42.46 -3.66 -2.32
N ALA A 56 43.00 -3.88 -1.12
CA ALA A 56 42.37 -4.72 -0.11
C ALA A 56 40.99 -4.17 0.32
N VAL A 57 40.85 -2.84 0.47
CA VAL A 57 39.61 -2.18 0.94
C VAL A 57 38.55 -2.02 -0.16
N LEU A 58 38.96 -1.69 -1.38
CA LEU A 58 38.06 -1.25 -2.46
C LEU A 58 37.74 -2.35 -3.49
N SER A 59 38.34 -3.53 -3.38
CA SER A 59 38.07 -4.66 -4.28
C SER A 59 36.97 -5.57 -3.76
N HIS A 60 36.41 -6.39 -4.65
CA HIS A 60 35.45 -7.46 -4.34
C HIS A 60 34.12 -7.02 -3.74
N TRP A 61 33.68 -5.81 -4.08
CA TRP A 61 32.35 -5.35 -3.72
C TRP A 61 31.32 -5.76 -4.75
N GLY A 62 30.10 -6.00 -4.30
CA GLY A 62 28.95 -6.16 -5.16
C GLY A 62 27.73 -5.50 -4.55
N VAL A 63 26.80 -5.08 -5.41
CA VAL A 63 25.54 -4.47 -5.02
C VAL A 63 24.41 -5.25 -5.65
N ASP A 64 23.36 -5.50 -4.88
CA ASP A 64 22.12 -6.12 -5.31
C ASP A 64 20.94 -5.26 -4.90
N ASN A 65 19.89 -5.28 -5.70
CA ASN A 65 18.67 -4.55 -5.41
C ASN A 65 17.43 -5.35 -5.78
N ARG A 66 16.35 -5.10 -5.03
CA ARG A 66 14.98 -5.41 -5.42
C ARG A 66 14.13 -4.15 -5.29
N PHE A 67 13.42 -3.81 -6.36
CA PHE A 67 12.46 -2.72 -6.41
C PHE A 67 11.09 -3.29 -6.75
N THR A 68 10.08 -2.88 -5.99
CA THR A 68 8.68 -3.24 -6.22
C THR A 68 7.83 -1.99 -6.18
N ALA A 69 6.99 -1.79 -7.19
CA ALA A 69 6.00 -0.72 -7.24
C ALA A 69 4.66 -1.28 -7.73
N ARG A 70 3.58 -0.97 -7.03
CA ARG A 70 2.22 -1.36 -7.44
C ARG A 70 1.24 -0.22 -7.23
N SER A 71 0.23 -0.16 -8.09
CA SER A 71 -0.92 0.69 -7.83
C SER A 71 -1.72 0.20 -6.62
N ALA A 72 -2.60 1.06 -6.14
CA ALA A 72 -3.48 0.77 -5.02
C ALA A 72 -4.49 -0.34 -5.32
N PHE A 73 -4.83 -1.10 -4.28
CA PHE A 73 -6.01 -1.96 -4.28
C PHE A 73 -7.28 -1.10 -4.28
N PRO A 74 -8.38 -1.58 -4.89
CA PRO A 74 -9.67 -1.00 -4.64
C PRO A 74 -10.08 -1.11 -3.17
N VAL A 75 -10.91 -0.18 -2.74
CA VAL A 75 -11.53 -0.15 -1.42
C VAL A 75 -13.01 -0.44 -1.63
N PHE A 76 -13.46 -1.54 -1.04
CA PHE A 76 -14.87 -1.86 -0.97
C PHE A 76 -15.53 -0.98 0.09
N LEU A 77 -16.33 -0.01 -0.35
CA LEU A 77 -17.12 0.83 0.54
C LEU A 77 -18.42 0.12 0.85
N GLN A 78 -18.68 -0.13 2.13
CA GLN A 78 -19.86 -0.84 2.58
C GLN A 78 -20.98 0.15 2.90
N GLY A 79 -22.11 0.01 2.21
CA GLY A 79 -23.34 0.73 2.52
C GLY A 79 -24.17 0.11 3.63
N ASN A 80 -25.34 0.72 3.88
CA ASN A 80 -26.33 0.17 4.80
C ASN A 80 -26.86 -1.18 4.31
N LEU A 81 -27.16 -2.08 5.26
CA LEU A 81 -27.93 -3.28 5.00
C LEU A 81 -29.42 -2.92 5.04
N ILE A 82 -30.13 -3.17 3.95
CA ILE A 82 -31.58 -2.99 3.86
C ILE A 82 -32.24 -4.37 3.85
N TYR A 83 -33.36 -4.52 4.55
CA TYR A 83 -34.16 -5.74 4.53
C TYR A 83 -35.14 -5.69 3.36
N ASP A 84 -35.11 -6.73 2.53
CA ASP A 84 -36.17 -6.97 1.55
C ASP A 84 -37.40 -7.54 2.27
N PRO A 85 -38.53 -6.79 2.32
CA PRO A 85 -39.73 -7.23 3.02
C PRO A 85 -40.40 -8.46 2.37
N ALA A 86 -40.09 -8.78 1.11
CA ALA A 86 -40.65 -9.93 0.42
C ALA A 86 -39.87 -11.23 0.67
N THR A 87 -38.55 -11.15 0.87
CA THR A 87 -37.68 -12.33 1.00
C THR A 87 -37.03 -12.46 2.39
N ALA A 88 -37.18 -11.45 3.26
CA ALA A 88 -36.50 -11.30 4.54
C ALA A 88 -34.96 -11.37 4.45
N GLN A 89 -34.40 -11.24 3.24
CA GLN A 89 -32.96 -11.19 3.02
C GLN A 89 -32.41 -9.79 3.30
N GLN A 90 -31.19 -9.72 3.83
CA GLN A 90 -30.43 -8.48 3.91
C GLN A 90 -29.71 -8.24 2.59
N ILE A 91 -29.83 -7.02 2.07
CA ILE A 91 -29.19 -6.59 0.83
C ILE A 91 -28.32 -5.38 1.13
N GLU A 92 -27.07 -5.42 0.67
CA GLU A 92 -26.18 -4.28 0.73
C GLU A 92 -26.63 -3.22 -0.28
N SER A 93 -27.02 -2.06 0.24
CA SER A 93 -27.60 -0.98 -0.55
C SER A 93 -26.55 -0.12 -1.27
N GLY A 94 -25.29 -0.24 -0.87
CA GLY A 94 -24.18 0.54 -1.41
C GLY A 94 -24.24 2.01 -0.99
N GLU A 95 -23.42 2.81 -1.68
CA GLU A 95 -23.21 4.22 -1.38
C GLU A 95 -23.70 5.09 -2.55
N ASN A 96 -24.01 6.35 -2.27
CA ASN A 96 -24.25 7.38 -3.28
C ASN A 96 -23.08 8.36 -3.29
N LEU A 97 -22.81 8.92 -4.48
CA LEU A 97 -21.87 10.03 -4.61
C LEU A 97 -22.56 11.36 -4.35
N VAL A 98 -21.95 12.22 -3.56
CA VAL A 98 -22.39 13.61 -3.40
C VAL A 98 -21.84 14.47 -4.53
N SER A 99 -22.74 15.09 -5.29
CA SER A 99 -22.35 15.99 -6.37
C SER A 99 -21.54 17.18 -5.82
N GLY A 100 -20.44 17.50 -6.49
CA GLY A 100 -19.55 18.60 -6.10
C GLY A 100 -18.57 18.27 -4.96
N GLN A 101 -18.66 17.11 -4.33
CA GLN A 101 -17.70 16.68 -3.30
C GLN A 101 -16.56 15.86 -3.93
N PRO A 102 -15.28 16.18 -3.65
CA PRO A 102 -14.17 15.39 -4.13
C PRO A 102 -14.13 14.05 -3.39
N ILE A 103 -13.84 12.95 -4.09
CA ILE A 103 -13.69 11.61 -3.48
C ILE A 103 -12.49 11.56 -2.53
N TYR A 104 -11.43 12.30 -2.84
CA TYR A 104 -10.20 12.32 -2.06
C TYR A 104 -9.92 13.72 -1.54
N LEU A 105 -9.50 13.78 -0.29
CA LEU A 105 -8.98 14.98 0.35
C LEU A 105 -7.46 14.88 0.43
N TYR A 106 -6.74 16.00 0.32
CA TYR A 106 -5.28 16.04 0.35
C TYR A 106 -4.75 17.11 1.29
N GLY A 107 -3.57 16.87 1.86
CA GLY A 107 -2.79 17.83 2.64
C GLY A 107 -3.60 18.55 3.72
N ALA A 108 -3.48 19.88 3.76
CA ALA A 108 -4.16 20.72 4.75
C ALA A 108 -5.69 20.64 4.67
N ASN A 109 -6.25 20.47 3.46
CA ASN A 109 -7.70 20.32 3.27
C ASN A 109 -8.22 19.01 3.90
N CYS A 110 -7.47 17.92 3.74
CA CYS A 110 -7.77 16.66 4.41
C CYS A 110 -7.79 16.83 5.93
N THR A 111 -6.75 17.46 6.47
CA THR A 111 -6.64 17.74 7.91
C THR A 111 -7.80 18.58 8.41
N SER A 112 -8.15 19.67 7.72
CA SER A 112 -9.21 20.58 8.16
C SER A 112 -10.59 19.93 8.16
N VAL A 113 -10.90 19.14 7.12
CA VAL A 113 -12.20 18.45 7.03
C VAL A 113 -12.30 17.41 8.14
N LEU A 114 -11.33 16.48 8.25
CA LEU A 114 -11.41 15.41 9.24
C LEU A 114 -11.36 15.91 10.69
N GLN A 115 -10.61 16.99 10.97
CA GLN A 115 -10.66 17.64 12.29
C GLN A 115 -12.01 18.29 12.56
N GLY A 116 -12.62 18.94 11.55
CA GLY A 116 -13.96 19.51 11.66
C GLY A 116 -15.04 18.46 11.92
N LEU A 117 -14.83 17.23 11.46
CA LEU A 117 -15.70 16.08 11.73
C LEU A 117 -15.40 15.38 13.06
N GLY A 118 -14.29 15.71 13.73
CA GLY A 118 -13.83 15.02 14.94
C GLY A 118 -13.15 13.67 14.69
N ASP A 119 -12.89 13.33 13.42
CA ASP A 119 -12.29 12.06 12.96
C ASP A 119 -10.75 12.09 12.94
N LEU A 120 -10.16 13.25 13.19
CA LEU A 120 -8.73 13.44 13.29
C LEU A 120 -8.40 14.32 14.50
N ALA A 121 -7.45 13.86 15.33
CA ALA A 121 -7.05 14.62 16.51
C ALA A 121 -6.42 15.98 16.13
N PRO A 122 -6.60 17.04 16.95
CA PRO A 122 -5.98 18.33 16.72
C PRO A 122 -4.47 18.24 16.57
N GLY A 123 -3.91 18.96 15.60
CA GLY A 123 -2.47 18.97 15.32
C GLY A 123 -1.93 17.72 14.61
N LYS A 124 -2.77 16.74 14.29
CA LYS A 124 -2.41 15.62 13.41
C LYS A 124 -2.73 15.93 11.96
N GLY A 125 -1.86 15.48 11.06
CA GLY A 125 -2.13 15.49 9.61
C GLY A 125 -2.70 14.14 9.16
N CYS A 126 -3.37 14.12 8.01
CA CYS A 126 -3.87 12.88 7.44
C CYS A 126 -2.74 11.88 7.17
N PRO A 127 -2.87 10.60 7.58
CA PRO A 127 -1.93 9.55 7.22
C PRO A 127 -1.71 9.49 5.71
N GLY A 128 -0.45 9.54 5.28
CA GLY A 128 -0.10 9.54 3.85
C GLY A 128 -0.53 10.80 3.09
N GLY A 129 -0.90 11.87 3.79
CA GLY A 129 -1.26 13.16 3.21
C GLY A 129 -2.61 13.16 2.49
N ARG A 130 -3.43 12.11 2.63
CA ARG A 130 -4.77 12.05 2.01
C ARG A 130 -5.72 11.11 2.74
N ALA A 131 -7.00 11.27 2.46
CA ALA A 131 -8.06 10.37 2.90
C ALA A 131 -9.18 10.31 1.87
N VAL A 132 -10.04 9.29 1.94
CA VAL A 132 -11.34 9.30 1.26
C VAL A 132 -12.25 10.28 2.00
N ASN A 133 -12.90 11.17 1.27
CA ASN A 133 -13.79 12.18 1.84
C ASN A 133 -15.07 11.54 2.40
N PRO A 134 -15.32 11.59 3.72
CA PRO A 134 -16.57 11.08 4.30
C PRO A 134 -17.80 11.80 3.74
N CYS A 135 -17.68 13.10 3.41
CA CYS A 135 -18.78 13.89 2.86
C CYS A 135 -19.07 13.63 1.37
N ALA A 136 -18.23 12.84 0.68
CA ALA A 136 -18.48 12.49 -0.73
C ALA A 136 -19.35 11.24 -0.89
N LEU A 137 -19.63 10.52 0.20
CA LEU A 137 -20.24 9.21 0.23
C LEU A 137 -21.43 9.19 1.19
N VAL A 138 -22.58 8.73 0.71
CA VAL A 138 -23.82 8.66 1.50
C VAL A 138 -24.46 7.29 1.39
N PRO A 139 -24.62 6.55 2.51
CA PRO A 139 -25.28 5.27 2.47
C PRO A 139 -26.75 5.46 2.11
N VAL A 140 -27.35 4.50 1.41
CA VAL A 140 -28.77 4.59 1.02
C VAL A 140 -29.66 4.73 2.25
N GLY A 141 -30.57 5.71 2.20
CA GLY A 141 -31.51 6.00 3.29
C GLY A 141 -30.89 6.66 4.52
N GLY A 142 -29.61 7.05 4.45
CA GLY A 142 -28.90 7.75 5.52
C GLY A 142 -28.50 9.18 5.17
N SER A 143 -27.99 9.89 6.18
CA SER A 143 -27.15 11.08 5.98
C SER A 143 -25.73 10.64 5.58
N PRO A 144 -24.92 11.50 4.91
CA PRO A 144 -23.51 11.20 4.73
C PRO A 144 -22.84 10.93 6.08
N ASN A 145 -21.72 10.23 6.03
CA ASN A 145 -20.92 9.89 7.21
C ASN A 145 -20.63 11.16 8.04
N GLN A 146 -20.87 11.08 9.35
CA GLN A 146 -20.41 12.03 10.39
C GLN A 146 -20.55 13.52 10.05
N GLY A 147 -21.72 14.13 10.29
CA GLY A 147 -21.86 15.60 10.34
C GLY A 147 -21.79 16.32 8.98
N CYS A 148 -21.72 15.58 7.88
CA CYS A 148 -21.74 16.10 6.52
C CYS A 148 -23.18 16.43 6.04
N PRO A 149 -23.36 17.33 5.04
CA PRO A 149 -24.68 17.74 4.55
C PRO A 149 -25.44 16.60 3.85
N ALA A 150 -26.70 16.37 4.22
CA ALA A 150 -27.56 15.33 3.62
C ALA A 150 -27.66 15.46 2.08
N ASN A 151 -27.55 14.33 1.37
CA ASN A 151 -27.83 14.24 -0.07
C ASN A 151 -29.05 13.32 -0.29
N PRO A 152 -30.13 13.78 -0.93
CA PRO A 152 -31.41 13.05 -1.02
C PRO A 152 -31.42 11.80 -1.92
N THR A 153 -30.29 11.37 -2.48
CA THR A 153 -30.25 10.17 -3.35
C THR A 153 -30.37 8.87 -2.56
N ILE A 154 -31.34 8.03 -2.94
CA ILE A 154 -31.73 6.78 -2.23
C ILE A 154 -31.42 5.52 -3.06
N LEU A 155 -30.60 5.61 -4.11
CA LEU A 155 -30.46 4.52 -5.10
C LEU A 155 -29.14 3.75 -5.02
N GLY A 156 -28.16 4.23 -4.26
CA GLY A 156 -26.87 3.54 -4.06
C GLY A 156 -26.07 3.45 -5.36
N LEU A 157 -26.03 4.55 -6.12
CA LEU A 157 -25.53 4.53 -7.51
C LEU A 157 -24.01 4.62 -7.64
N ALA A 158 -23.26 4.71 -6.53
CA ALA A 158 -21.81 4.74 -6.61
C ALA A 158 -21.31 3.44 -7.28
N PRO A 159 -20.40 3.53 -8.27
CA PRO A 159 -19.86 2.34 -8.90
C PRO A 159 -19.14 1.47 -7.88
N ARG A 160 -19.11 0.15 -8.05
CA ARG A 160 -18.38 -0.73 -7.14
C ARG A 160 -16.86 -0.51 -7.27
N ASN A 161 -16.12 -0.51 -6.15
CA ASN A 161 -14.65 -0.51 -6.11
C ASN A 161 -13.98 0.61 -6.94
N PHE A 162 -14.64 1.76 -7.01
CA PHE A 162 -14.12 2.95 -7.69
C PHE A 162 -13.12 3.72 -6.82
N VAL A 163 -13.26 3.64 -5.50
CA VAL A 163 -12.28 4.17 -4.54
C VAL A 163 -11.09 3.23 -4.46
N ARG A 164 -9.91 3.82 -4.44
CA ARG A 164 -8.59 3.19 -4.33
C ARG A 164 -7.88 3.57 -3.04
N GLY A 165 -7.26 2.57 -2.42
CA GLY A 165 -6.36 2.69 -1.28
C GLY A 165 -5.02 3.29 -1.68
N PHE A 166 -3.96 3.01 -0.92
CA PHE A 166 -2.61 3.51 -1.21
C PHE A 166 -1.83 2.58 -2.15
N ASP A 167 -1.03 3.20 -3.02
CA ASP A 167 -0.01 2.51 -3.80
C ASP A 167 1.11 1.98 -2.87
N GLY A 168 1.88 1.04 -3.41
CA GLY A 168 2.98 0.42 -2.68
C GLY A 168 4.27 0.57 -3.47
N VAL A 169 5.27 1.25 -2.91
CA VAL A 169 6.60 1.39 -3.49
C VAL A 169 7.65 1.04 -2.43
N GLN A 170 8.56 0.14 -2.77
CA GLN A 170 9.64 -0.24 -1.88
C GLN A 170 10.90 -0.63 -2.65
N MET A 171 12.04 -0.20 -2.11
CA MET A 171 13.36 -0.58 -2.58
C MET A 171 14.13 -1.24 -1.44
N ASN A 172 14.64 -2.45 -1.68
CA ASN A 172 15.54 -3.17 -0.79
C ASN A 172 16.92 -3.22 -1.44
N LEU A 173 17.97 -2.97 -0.68
CA LEU A 173 19.35 -2.91 -1.18
C LEU A 173 20.22 -3.86 -0.38
N ALA A 174 21.09 -4.60 -1.05
CA ALA A 174 22.15 -5.38 -0.41
C ALA A 174 23.51 -4.97 -0.96
N VAL A 175 24.49 -4.91 -0.08
CA VAL A 175 25.89 -4.72 -0.42
C VAL A 175 26.64 -5.93 0.10
N ARG A 176 27.42 -6.57 -0.76
CA ARG A 176 28.27 -7.71 -0.42
C ARG A 176 29.72 -7.38 -0.66
N ARG A 177 30.60 -7.99 0.12
CA ARG A 177 32.04 -7.94 -0.08
C ARG A 177 32.67 -9.28 0.23
N GLU A 178 33.58 -9.72 -0.64
CA GLU A 178 34.38 -10.92 -0.41
C GLU A 178 35.79 -10.56 0.08
N PHE A 179 36.22 -11.23 1.14
CA PHE A 179 37.54 -11.16 1.72
C PHE A 179 38.25 -12.49 1.43
N PRO A 180 39.15 -12.54 0.45
CA PRO A 180 39.97 -13.72 0.22
C PRO A 180 40.91 -13.93 1.41
N ILE A 181 40.94 -15.14 1.99
CA ILE A 181 41.84 -15.50 3.10
C ILE A 181 43.04 -16.27 2.55
N HIS A 182 42.80 -17.42 1.93
CA HIS A 182 43.81 -18.19 1.18
C HIS A 182 43.10 -19.03 0.10
N GLU A 183 43.79 -19.35 -1.00
CA GLU A 183 43.36 -20.32 -2.02
C GLU A 183 41.83 -20.37 -2.26
N SER A 184 41.13 -21.38 -1.72
CA SER A 184 39.67 -21.55 -1.83
C SER A 184 38.87 -20.94 -0.67
N LEU A 185 39.52 -20.55 0.43
CA LEU A 185 38.90 -19.99 1.62
C LEU A 185 38.66 -18.47 1.49
N LYS A 186 37.39 -18.07 1.50
CA LYS A 186 36.99 -16.66 1.52
C LYS A 186 35.84 -16.40 2.49
N VAL A 187 35.83 -15.21 3.08
CA VAL A 187 34.71 -14.73 3.90
C VAL A 187 33.91 -13.72 3.09
N GLN A 188 32.61 -13.93 3.00
CA GLN A 188 31.68 -12.96 2.42
C GLN A 188 30.95 -12.23 3.55
N PHE A 189 31.07 -10.91 3.56
CA PHE A 189 30.22 -10.03 4.36
C PHE A 189 29.07 -9.52 3.50
N ARG A 190 27.85 -9.52 4.03
CA ARG A 190 26.66 -8.99 3.37
C ARG A 190 25.90 -8.09 4.33
N ALA A 191 25.62 -6.87 3.91
CA ALA A 191 24.74 -5.94 4.59
C ALA A 191 23.49 -5.72 3.73
N GLU A 192 22.31 -5.87 4.30
CA GLU A 192 21.04 -5.67 3.60
C GLU A 192 20.21 -4.61 4.32
N ALA A 193 19.57 -3.74 3.55
CA ALA A 193 18.62 -2.75 4.01
C ALA A 193 17.28 -2.97 3.31
N PHE A 194 16.24 -3.28 4.09
CA PHE A 194 14.86 -3.31 3.63
C PHE A 194 14.27 -1.91 3.73
N ASN A 195 13.47 -1.51 2.73
CA ASN A 195 12.95 -0.15 2.63
C ASN A 195 14.07 0.91 2.78
N VAL A 196 15.07 0.85 1.90
CA VAL A 196 16.31 1.66 1.97
C VAL A 196 16.04 3.16 1.99
N PHE A 197 14.92 3.63 1.44
CA PHE A 197 14.51 5.03 1.50
C PHE A 197 13.62 5.40 2.68
N ASN A 198 13.25 4.42 3.52
CA ASN A 198 12.30 4.59 4.62
C ASN A 198 10.97 5.21 4.15
N HIS A 199 10.50 4.80 2.97
CA HIS A 199 9.24 5.28 2.42
C HIS A 199 8.06 4.55 3.10
N PRO A 200 7.10 5.25 3.70
CA PRO A 200 5.96 4.60 4.34
C PRO A 200 5.00 4.05 3.27
N ASN A 201 4.73 2.75 3.32
CA ASN A 201 3.63 2.16 2.57
C ASN A 201 2.43 2.00 3.50
N PHE A 202 1.34 2.70 3.18
CA PHE A 202 0.13 2.70 3.99
C PHE A 202 -0.73 1.46 3.71
N GLY A 203 -1.43 1.02 4.75
CA GLY A 203 -2.30 -0.13 4.72
C GLY A 203 -3.67 0.14 4.10
N ASN A 204 -4.61 -0.74 4.45
CA ASN A 204 -6.00 -0.57 4.06
C ASN A 204 -6.59 0.70 4.67
N ILE A 205 -7.55 1.26 3.94
CA ILE A 205 -8.33 2.41 4.40
C ILE A 205 -9.49 1.88 5.25
N SER A 206 -9.77 2.51 6.40
CA SER A 206 -10.96 2.20 7.19
C SER A 206 -12.21 2.61 6.42
N THR A 207 -13.19 1.73 6.36
CA THR A 207 -14.46 1.96 5.64
C THR A 207 -15.63 2.20 6.58
N ASN A 208 -15.36 2.33 7.89
CA ASN A 208 -16.35 2.59 8.92
C ASN A 208 -15.81 3.44 10.08
N GLY A 209 -16.74 3.97 10.88
CA GLY A 209 -16.48 4.66 12.15
C GLY A 209 -15.67 5.97 12.02
N SER A 210 -15.07 6.38 13.13
CA SER A 210 -14.28 7.64 13.27
C SER A 210 -12.99 7.68 12.45
N ASN A 211 -12.57 6.57 11.87
CA ASN A 211 -11.38 6.51 11.03
C ASN A 211 -11.73 6.43 9.54
N PHE A 212 -13.00 6.58 9.16
CA PHE A 212 -13.45 6.43 7.77
C PHE A 212 -12.55 7.20 6.80
N GLY A 213 -12.15 6.53 5.72
CA GLY A 213 -11.34 7.11 4.67
C GLY A 213 -9.85 7.24 4.99
N GLN A 214 -9.41 6.92 6.20
CA GLN A 214 -8.01 7.01 6.65
C GLN A 214 -7.31 5.64 6.68
N ALA A 215 -6.01 5.62 6.40
CA ALA A 215 -5.18 4.46 6.73
C ALA A 215 -4.86 4.45 8.23
N THR A 216 -5.16 3.35 8.91
CA THR A 216 -4.95 3.20 10.37
C THR A 216 -3.62 2.54 10.72
N ALA A 217 -2.96 1.92 9.74
CA ALA A 217 -1.68 1.25 9.90
C ALA A 217 -0.85 1.31 8.61
N THR A 218 0.43 0.93 8.70
CA THR A 218 1.24 0.64 7.51
C THR A 218 0.85 -0.71 6.92
N LEU A 219 1.20 -0.93 5.65
CA LEU A 219 0.86 -2.16 4.92
C LEU A 219 1.37 -3.42 5.64
N ALA A 220 2.59 -3.38 6.19
CA ALA A 220 3.17 -4.52 6.92
C ALA A 220 2.41 -4.89 8.19
N ASN A 221 1.68 -3.95 8.79
CA ASN A 221 0.88 -4.17 10.00
C ASN A 221 -0.60 -4.47 9.69
N SER A 222 -1.03 -4.38 8.43
CA SER A 222 -2.44 -4.58 8.06
C SER A 222 -2.87 -6.04 8.05
N LEU A 223 -1.92 -6.98 7.92
CA LEU A 223 -2.21 -8.42 7.85
C LEU A 223 -1.93 -9.18 9.16
N GLY A 224 -1.28 -8.56 10.16
CA GLY A 224 -1.13 -9.07 11.54
C GLY A 224 -0.44 -10.44 11.76
N VAL A 225 -0.09 -11.19 10.71
CA VAL A 225 0.31 -12.62 10.82
C VAL A 225 1.83 -12.84 10.70
N LEU A 226 2.58 -11.91 10.13
CA LEU A 226 4.02 -12.04 9.87
C LEU A 226 4.81 -10.87 10.49
N SER A 227 6.10 -11.08 10.80
CA SER A 227 6.96 -10.00 11.31
C SER A 227 7.00 -8.82 10.33
N PRO A 228 6.50 -7.63 10.69
CA PRO A 228 6.34 -6.52 9.77
C PRO A 228 7.68 -5.92 9.29
N LEU A 229 8.78 -6.24 9.98
CA LEU A 229 10.10 -5.66 9.75
C LEU A 229 10.73 -6.03 8.39
N TYR A 230 10.35 -7.18 7.83
CA TYR A 230 10.90 -7.71 6.58
C TYR A 230 9.90 -7.70 5.42
N GLN A 231 8.68 -7.23 5.67
CA GLN A 231 7.62 -7.16 4.68
C GLN A 231 7.54 -5.79 4.01
N MET A 232 6.78 -5.73 2.93
CA MET A 232 6.48 -4.46 2.30
C MET A 232 5.68 -3.56 3.24
N GLY A 233 6.17 -2.33 3.47
CA GLY A 233 5.56 -1.37 4.39
C GLY A 233 6.02 -1.44 5.84
N GLY A 234 7.07 -2.20 6.14
CA GLY A 234 7.83 -2.05 7.37
C GLY A 234 8.68 -0.78 7.37
N PRO A 235 9.07 -0.27 8.56
CA PRO A 235 10.11 0.76 8.65
C PRO A 235 11.44 0.22 8.12
N ARG A 236 12.38 1.12 7.80
CA ARG A 236 13.72 0.71 7.37
C ARG A 236 14.36 -0.23 8.40
N SER A 237 14.83 -1.37 7.94
CA SER A 237 15.53 -2.37 8.76
C SER A 237 16.81 -2.82 8.07
N MET A 238 17.81 -3.21 8.86
CA MET A 238 19.11 -3.64 8.36
C MET A 238 19.52 -4.97 8.99
N GLN A 239 20.15 -5.83 8.19
CA GLN A 239 20.75 -7.07 8.67
C GLN A 239 22.14 -7.26 8.09
N PHE A 240 22.97 -7.96 8.86
CA PHE A 240 24.37 -8.23 8.53
C PHE A 240 24.62 -9.72 8.63
N ALA A 241 25.33 -10.28 7.64
CA ALA A 241 25.67 -11.68 7.59
C ALA A 241 27.16 -11.84 7.24
N LEU A 242 27.75 -12.87 7.83
CA LEU A 242 29.08 -13.38 7.50
C LEU A 242 28.94 -14.82 7.03
N LYS A 243 29.53 -15.13 5.89
CA LYS A 243 29.54 -16.48 5.31
C LYS A 243 30.97 -16.90 5.00
N LEU A 244 31.37 -18.07 5.49
CA LEU A 244 32.62 -18.71 5.09
C LEU A 244 32.36 -19.57 3.85
N LEU A 245 33.23 -19.48 2.85
CA LEU A 245 33.18 -20.20 1.58
C LEU A 245 34.52 -20.94 1.44
N PHE A 246 34.48 -22.25 1.17
CA PHE A 246 35.64 -23.13 1.07
C PHE A 246 35.55 -24.03 -0.17
#